data_AF-A0A9P5AXD9-F1
#
_entry.id   AF-A0A9P5AXD9-F1
#
_cell.length_a   1.000
_cell.length_b   1.000
_cell.length_c   1.000
_cell.angle_alpha   90.00
_cell.angle_beta   90.00
_cell.angle_gamma   90.00
#
_symmetry.space_group_name_H-M   'P 1'
#
loop_
_entity.id
_entity.type
_entity.pdbx_description
1 polymer ?
#
loop_
_entity_poly.entity_id
_entity_poly.type
_entity_poly.pdbx_seq_one_letter_code
_entity_poly.pdbx_strand_id
1 'polypeptide(L)'
;MRSFLQFLSLAAGLSQAIATPVLSRATVGLKNLIVFGDSYSTVGFWPGGDLPSASSPLGNPALPGQTTANGLNWVGQLTSVLNTSTILTYDFAVTGATVDKEIVSTYAQYCVDDQVAQYKEYVADKISSAETLLAVWIGINDLGEPFWKKSAAPVEKTMDRYFELLKTLSEAGL
;
A
#
# COMPACT_ATOMS: atom_id res chain seq x y z
N MET A 1 -60.00 33.34 20.05
CA MET A 1 -58.92 32.43 20.51
C MET A 1 -57.73 32.62 19.59
N ARG A 2 -56.56 32.87 20.19
CA ARG A 2 -55.27 33.03 19.50
C ARG A 2 -54.81 31.69 18.94
N SER A 3 -54.15 31.67 17.78
CA SER A 3 -52.99 30.78 17.60
C SER A 3 -52.05 31.37 16.54
N PHE A 4 -50.86 31.72 17.00
CA PHE A 4 -49.72 32.15 16.21
C PHE A 4 -49.03 30.89 15.67
N LEU A 5 -48.78 30.80 14.36
CA LEU A 5 -47.79 29.85 13.83
C LEU A 5 -46.41 30.51 13.84
N GLN A 6 -45.55 30.05 14.75
CA GLN A 6 -44.12 30.28 14.72
C GLN A 6 -43.48 29.40 13.63
N PHE A 7 -42.78 30.02 12.69
CA PHE A 7 -41.87 29.29 11.80
C PHE A 7 -40.56 29.05 12.55
N LEU A 8 -40.26 27.79 12.89
CA LEU A 8 -38.92 27.38 13.32
C LEU A 8 -38.04 27.24 12.07
N SER A 9 -37.08 28.15 11.90
CA SER A 9 -35.97 27.98 10.95
C SER A 9 -34.91 27.07 11.57
N LEU A 10 -34.78 25.86 11.05
CA LEU A 10 -33.70 24.93 11.41
C LEU A 10 -32.43 25.33 10.64
N ALA A 11 -31.51 26.02 11.29
CA ALA A 11 -30.20 26.32 10.71
C ALA A 11 -29.30 25.09 10.80
N ALA A 12 -29.09 24.40 9.68
CA ALA A 12 -28.08 23.35 9.56
C ALA A 12 -26.68 23.99 9.54
N GLY A 13 -25.95 23.92 10.66
CA GLY A 13 -24.55 24.32 10.72
C GLY A 13 -23.68 23.28 10.02
N LEU A 14 -23.20 23.57 8.81
CA LEU A 14 -22.08 22.85 8.22
C LEU A 14 -20.78 23.36 8.88
N SER A 15 -20.24 22.58 9.83
CA SER A 15 -18.85 22.74 10.24
C SER A 15 -17.95 22.28 9.10
N GLN A 16 -17.42 23.21 8.31
CA GLN A 16 -16.32 22.91 7.41
C GLN A 16 -15.06 22.69 8.25
N ALA A 17 -14.63 21.44 8.36
CA ALA A 17 -13.30 21.12 8.85
C ALA A 17 -12.29 21.62 7.82
N ILE A 18 -11.68 22.78 8.07
CA ILE A 18 -10.54 23.25 7.29
C ILE A 18 -9.35 22.40 7.72
N ALA A 19 -9.02 21.36 6.96
CA ALA A 19 -7.74 20.70 7.09
C ALA A 19 -6.65 21.71 6.73
N THR A 20 -5.90 22.18 7.73
CA THR A 20 -4.70 22.96 7.49
C THR A 20 -3.68 22.04 6.80
N PRO A 21 -3.16 22.40 5.61
CA PRO A 21 -2.09 21.63 5.01
C PRO A 21 -0.89 21.69 5.97
N VAL A 22 -0.49 20.54 6.51
CA VAL A 22 0.80 20.43 7.17
C VAL A 22 1.83 20.65 6.07
N LEU A 23 2.54 21.77 6.12
CA LEU A 23 3.72 21.97 5.30
C LEU A 23 4.67 20.83 5.62
N SER A 24 4.85 19.89 4.68
CA SER A 24 5.95 18.94 4.73
C SER A 24 7.21 19.79 4.77
N ARG A 25 7.82 19.85 5.95
CA ARG A 25 9.19 20.33 6.08
C ARG A 25 9.98 19.31 5.28
N ALA A 26 10.36 19.67 4.05
CA ALA A 26 11.23 18.85 3.24
C ALA A 26 12.55 18.70 4.02
N THR A 27 12.62 17.65 4.82
CA THR A 27 13.81 17.20 5.48
C THR A 27 14.72 16.74 4.35
N VAL A 28 15.95 17.24 4.34
CA VAL A 28 17.02 16.71 3.48
C VAL A 28 17.36 15.34 4.07
N GLY A 29 16.49 14.37 3.82
CA GLY A 29 16.48 13.06 4.45
C GLY A 29 16.00 12.01 3.46
N LEU A 30 16.55 10.80 3.59
CA LEU A 30 16.09 9.64 2.86
C LEU A 30 14.62 9.39 3.23
N LYS A 31 13.77 9.19 2.22
CA LYS A 31 12.37 8.82 2.42
C LYS A 31 12.21 7.34 2.14
N ASN A 32 11.33 6.66 2.87
CA ASN A 32 11.02 5.27 2.60
C ASN A 32 9.69 5.17 1.84
N LEU A 33 9.66 4.29 0.84
CA LEU A 33 8.44 3.83 0.21
C LEU A 33 8.29 2.35 0.50
N ILE A 34 7.22 1.95 1.16
CA ILE A 34 6.88 0.55 1.39
C ILE A 34 5.69 0.21 0.50
N VAL A 35 5.83 -0.85 -0.29
CA VAL A 35 4.79 -1.28 -1.23
C VAL A 35 4.38 -2.72 -0.93
N PHE A 36 3.08 -2.93 -0.83
CA PHE A 36 2.45 -4.25 -0.78
C PHE A 36 1.50 -4.38 -1.97
N GLY A 37 1.33 -5.58 -2.50
CA GLY A 37 0.41 -5.78 -3.60
C GLY A 37 0.75 -6.90 -4.55
N ASP A 38 0.39 -6.69 -5.81
CA ASP A 38 0.49 -7.69 -6.86
C ASP A 38 1.40 -7.30 -8.05
N SER A 39 1.17 -7.94 -9.19
CA SER A 39 1.85 -7.70 -10.47
C SER A 39 1.86 -6.24 -10.92
N TYR A 40 0.89 -5.41 -10.52
CA TYR A 40 0.88 -3.99 -10.86
C TYR A 40 2.01 -3.20 -10.20
N SER A 41 2.55 -3.72 -9.10
CA SER A 41 3.55 -3.02 -8.29
C SER A 41 4.91 -3.71 -8.27
N THR A 42 4.95 -5.04 -8.41
CA THR A 42 6.18 -5.81 -8.20
C THR A 42 7.38 -5.35 -9.05
N VAL A 43 8.51 -5.19 -8.39
CA VAL A 43 9.85 -5.03 -8.97
C VAL A 43 10.75 -6.25 -8.71
N GLY A 44 10.21 -7.31 -8.11
CA GLY A 44 10.93 -8.55 -7.80
C GLY A 44 11.89 -8.46 -6.61
N PHE A 45 11.67 -7.53 -5.67
CA PHE A 45 12.52 -7.36 -4.50
C PHE A 45 12.46 -8.55 -3.55
N TRP A 46 13.62 -8.98 -3.06
CA TRP A 46 13.74 -10.01 -2.03
C TRP A 46 14.25 -9.39 -0.72
N PRO A 47 13.44 -9.36 0.36
CA PRO A 47 13.82 -8.71 1.61
C PRO A 47 14.96 -9.39 2.38
N GLY A 48 15.28 -10.65 2.07
CA GLY A 48 16.47 -11.33 2.59
C GLY A 48 17.75 -11.03 1.81
N GLY A 49 17.69 -10.22 0.76
CA GLY A 49 18.85 -9.76 -0.02
C GLY A 49 19.38 -8.40 0.45
N ASP A 50 20.09 -7.70 -0.44
CA ASP A 50 20.57 -6.34 -0.17
C ASP A 50 19.41 -5.37 -0.04
N LEU A 51 19.27 -4.73 1.11
CA LEU A 51 18.22 -3.74 1.35
C LEU A 51 18.50 -2.43 0.58
N PRO A 52 17.44 -1.64 0.27
CA PRO A 52 17.54 -0.31 -0.30
C PRO A 52 18.58 0.59 0.37
N SER A 53 19.36 1.30 -0.44
CA SER A 53 20.32 2.31 0.01
C SER A 53 20.35 3.50 -0.96
N ALA A 54 21.01 4.58 -0.58
CA ALA A 54 21.08 5.78 -1.42
C ALA A 54 21.73 5.52 -2.80
N SER A 55 22.66 4.55 -2.90
CA SER A 55 23.30 4.16 -4.16
C SER A 55 22.59 3.01 -4.88
N SER A 56 21.71 2.26 -4.20
CA SER A 56 20.83 1.26 -4.81
C SER A 56 19.41 1.41 -4.24
N PRO A 57 18.57 2.29 -4.81
CA PRO A 57 17.26 2.64 -4.25
C PRO A 57 16.25 1.49 -4.14
N LEU A 58 16.38 0.44 -4.97
CA LEU A 58 15.61 -0.81 -4.83
C LEU A 58 16.32 -1.87 -3.99
N GLY A 59 17.61 -1.69 -3.71
CA GLY A 59 18.45 -2.73 -3.11
C GLY A 59 18.73 -3.84 -4.10
N ASN A 60 17.80 -4.80 -4.20
CA ASN A 60 17.86 -5.96 -5.07
C ASN A 60 16.49 -6.24 -5.71
N PRO A 61 16.39 -6.64 -6.98
CA PRO A 61 17.39 -6.48 -8.04
C PRO A 61 17.66 -4.99 -8.37
N ALA A 62 18.65 -4.74 -9.24
CA ALA A 62 18.92 -3.38 -9.72
C ALA A 62 17.75 -2.82 -10.56
N LEU A 63 17.56 -1.50 -10.53
CA LEU A 63 16.59 -0.78 -11.37
C LEU A 63 16.72 -1.19 -12.85
N PRO A 64 15.60 -1.44 -13.58
CA PRO A 64 14.21 -1.22 -13.19
C PRO A 64 13.58 -2.34 -12.35
N GLY A 65 14.33 -3.39 -12.03
CA GLY A 65 13.85 -4.61 -11.40
C GLY A 65 13.16 -5.56 -12.37
N GLN A 66 12.47 -6.56 -11.81
CA GLN A 66 11.67 -7.53 -12.57
C GLN A 66 10.19 -7.13 -12.49
N THR A 67 9.70 -6.46 -13.53
CA THR A 67 8.33 -5.92 -13.57
C THR A 67 7.48 -6.62 -14.61
N THR A 68 6.16 -6.42 -14.52
CA THR A 68 5.19 -6.83 -15.57
C THR A 68 4.92 -5.74 -16.61
N ALA A 69 5.64 -4.61 -16.54
CA ALA A 69 5.42 -3.41 -17.36
C ALA A 69 6.39 -3.29 -18.55
N ASN A 70 7.22 -4.30 -18.81
CA ASN A 70 8.29 -4.27 -19.83
C ASN A 70 9.22 -3.04 -19.69
N GLY A 71 9.54 -2.68 -18.43
CA GLY A 71 10.26 -1.46 -18.08
C GLY A 71 9.94 -1.01 -16.66
N LEU A 72 10.08 0.29 -16.37
CA LEU A 72 9.65 0.85 -15.09
C LEU A 72 8.13 0.79 -14.97
N ASN A 73 7.62 0.13 -13.93
CA ASN A 73 6.24 0.30 -13.48
C ASN A 73 6.10 1.57 -12.61
N TRP A 74 4.94 1.80 -12.01
CA TRP A 74 4.70 3.00 -11.20
C TRP A 74 5.65 3.10 -9.99
N VAL A 75 6.03 1.96 -9.38
CA VAL A 75 7.00 1.91 -8.28
C VAL A 75 8.35 2.42 -8.77
N GLY A 76 8.89 1.83 -9.84
CA GLY A 76 10.17 2.26 -10.41
C GLY A 76 10.18 3.72 -10.87
N GLN A 77 9.06 4.22 -11.44
CA GLN A 77 8.91 5.63 -11.82
C GLN A 77 8.99 6.55 -10.60
N LEU A 78 8.29 6.22 -9.51
CA LEU A 78 8.32 6.99 -8.28
C LEU A 78 9.70 6.93 -7.61
N THR A 79 10.37 5.77 -7.61
CA THR A 79 11.70 5.59 -7.01
C THR A 79 12.80 6.38 -7.72
N SER A 80 12.75 6.48 -9.06
CA SER A 80 13.93 6.87 -9.86
C SER A 80 13.76 8.02 -10.84
N VAL A 81 12.53 8.39 -11.20
CA VAL A 81 12.27 9.40 -12.25
C VAL A 81 11.47 10.58 -11.71
N LEU A 82 10.40 10.31 -10.95
CA LEU A 82 9.44 11.32 -10.50
C LEU A 82 9.71 11.83 -9.08
N ASN A 83 10.74 11.30 -8.41
CA ASN A 83 11.11 11.72 -7.07
C ASN A 83 11.83 13.08 -7.06
N THR A 84 11.60 13.85 -6.01
CA THR A 84 12.32 15.12 -5.73
C THR A 84 13.38 15.00 -4.65
N SER A 85 13.46 13.85 -3.99
CA SER A 85 14.50 13.45 -3.03
C SER A 85 14.79 11.95 -3.20
N THR A 86 15.90 11.44 -2.66
CA THR A 86 16.16 10.00 -2.68
C THR A 86 15.07 9.23 -1.93
N ILE A 87 14.48 8.23 -2.60
CA ILE A 87 13.50 7.31 -2.03
C ILE A 87 14.13 5.92 -1.94
N LEU A 88 14.08 5.30 -0.77
CA LEU A 88 14.43 3.90 -0.54
C LEU A 88 13.16 3.06 -0.63
N THR A 89 13.08 2.14 -1.58
CA THR A 89 11.85 1.43 -1.89
C THR A 89 11.92 -0.03 -1.49
N TYR A 90 11.06 -0.41 -0.54
CA TYR A 90 10.87 -1.76 -0.05
C TYR A 90 9.57 -2.29 -0.65
N ASP A 91 9.66 -2.94 -1.81
CA ASP A 91 8.50 -3.44 -2.55
C ASP A 91 8.30 -4.94 -2.32
N PHE A 92 7.36 -5.29 -1.45
CA PHE A 92 7.00 -6.66 -1.16
C PHE A 92 5.97 -7.23 -2.15
N ALA A 93 5.51 -6.46 -3.14
CA ALA A 93 4.48 -6.94 -4.06
C ALA A 93 4.96 -8.14 -4.88
N VAL A 94 4.04 -9.09 -5.13
CA VAL A 94 4.33 -10.34 -5.86
C VAL A 94 3.30 -10.56 -6.95
N THR A 95 3.75 -10.91 -8.15
CA THR A 95 2.84 -11.25 -9.26
C THR A 95 1.83 -12.33 -8.86
N GLY A 96 0.55 -12.08 -9.16
CA GLY A 96 -0.56 -12.98 -8.85
C GLY A 96 -1.05 -12.93 -7.40
N ALA A 97 -0.44 -12.13 -6.52
CA ALA A 97 -0.84 -12.05 -5.12
C ALA A 97 -2.32 -11.68 -4.96
N THR A 98 -2.97 -12.34 -4.00
CA THR A 98 -4.27 -11.97 -3.45
C THR A 98 -4.08 -11.29 -2.10
N VAL A 99 -5.15 -10.85 -1.46
CA VAL A 99 -5.07 -10.32 -0.09
C VAL A 99 -4.55 -11.40 0.87
N ASP A 100 -5.06 -12.63 0.73
CA ASP A 100 -4.73 -13.78 1.56
C ASP A 100 -5.06 -15.07 0.79
N LYS A 101 -4.10 -15.99 0.67
CA LYS A 101 -4.30 -17.21 -0.13
C LYS A 101 -5.24 -18.23 0.50
N GLU A 102 -5.51 -18.12 1.80
CA GLU A 102 -6.51 -18.93 2.51
C GLU A 102 -7.95 -18.42 2.25
N ILE A 103 -8.10 -17.22 1.67
CA ILE A 103 -9.38 -16.66 1.23
C ILE A 103 -9.57 -16.89 -0.26
N VAL A 104 -8.60 -16.46 -1.07
CA VAL A 104 -8.58 -16.69 -2.52
C VAL A 104 -7.25 -17.32 -2.90
N SER A 105 -7.29 -18.62 -3.21
CA SER A 105 -6.13 -19.37 -3.67
C SER A 105 -5.60 -18.85 -5.01
N THR A 106 -4.29 -18.67 -5.08
CA THR A 106 -3.51 -18.19 -6.23
C THR A 106 -2.19 -18.97 -6.35
N TYR A 107 -1.51 -18.88 -7.50
CA TYR A 107 -0.17 -19.43 -7.70
C TYR A 107 0.95 -18.60 -7.06
N ALA A 108 0.65 -17.38 -6.60
CA ALA A 108 1.65 -16.50 -6.02
C ALA A 108 2.34 -17.14 -4.80
N GLN A 109 3.65 -16.98 -4.75
CA GLN A 109 4.44 -17.50 -3.63
C GLN A 109 4.04 -16.83 -2.31
N TYR A 110 3.81 -15.51 -2.33
CA TYR A 110 3.43 -14.71 -1.16
C TYR A 110 2.24 -13.79 -1.48
N CYS A 111 1.24 -13.79 -0.62
CA CYS A 111 0.10 -12.86 -0.65
C CYS A 111 0.28 -11.71 0.35
N VAL A 112 -0.63 -10.73 0.40
CA VAL A 112 -0.40 -9.51 1.22
C VAL A 112 -0.19 -9.84 2.70
N ASP A 113 -0.84 -10.87 3.23
CA ASP A 113 -0.60 -11.37 4.59
C ASP A 113 0.85 -11.86 4.79
N ASP A 114 1.38 -12.65 3.86
CA ASP A 114 2.78 -13.08 3.85
C ASP A 114 3.73 -11.89 3.70
N GLN A 115 3.40 -10.94 2.83
CA GLN A 115 4.21 -9.75 2.57
C GLN A 115 4.31 -8.86 3.81
N VAL A 116 3.20 -8.69 4.56
CA VAL A 116 3.19 -7.99 5.86
C VAL A 116 4.06 -8.74 6.88
N ALA A 117 4.04 -10.07 6.88
CA ALA A 117 4.93 -10.86 7.74
C ALA A 117 6.41 -10.64 7.39
N GLN A 118 6.75 -10.64 6.10
CA GLN A 118 8.11 -10.36 5.63
C GLN A 118 8.56 -8.94 5.98
N TYR A 119 7.70 -7.94 5.87
CA TYR A 119 8.03 -6.58 6.31
C TYR A 119 8.44 -6.56 7.79
N LYS A 120 7.64 -7.20 8.65
CA LYS A 120 7.93 -7.29 10.09
C LYS A 120 9.24 -8.02 10.37
N GLU A 121 9.51 -9.11 9.66
CA GLU A 121 10.71 -9.92 9.86
C GLU A 121 11.99 -9.21 9.39
N TYR A 122 11.96 -8.60 8.21
CA TYR A 122 13.18 -8.15 7.54
C TYR A 122 13.46 -6.65 7.64
N VAL A 123 12.43 -5.82 7.83
CA VAL A 123 12.54 -4.37 7.58
C VAL A 123 12.05 -3.51 8.75
N ALA A 124 10.99 -3.90 9.46
CA ALA A 124 10.33 -3.04 10.45
C ALA A 124 11.27 -2.44 11.51
N ASP A 125 12.21 -3.22 12.02
CA ASP A 125 13.18 -2.76 13.05
C ASP A 125 14.38 -2.00 12.48
N LYS A 126 14.50 -1.90 11.14
CA LYS A 126 15.65 -1.30 10.45
C LYS A 126 15.35 0.09 9.88
N ILE A 127 14.08 0.46 9.75
CA ILE A 127 13.66 1.75 9.22
C ILE A 127 12.83 2.51 10.25
N SER A 128 12.90 3.83 10.19
CA SER A 128 11.97 4.67 10.95
C SER A 128 10.66 4.79 10.19
N SER A 129 9.54 4.73 10.91
CA SER A 129 8.23 5.11 10.37
C SER A 129 8.15 6.61 10.05
N ALA A 130 9.01 7.44 10.64
CA ALA A 130 9.12 8.84 10.23
C ALA A 130 9.61 8.93 8.77
N GLU A 131 8.95 9.77 7.96
CA GLU A 131 9.25 9.94 6.51
C GLU A 131 9.02 8.68 5.67
N THR A 132 8.10 7.81 6.09
CA THR A 132 7.67 6.63 5.33
C THR A 132 6.32 6.85 4.68
N LEU A 133 6.20 6.48 3.40
CA LEU A 133 4.94 6.32 2.69
C LEU A 133 4.65 4.84 2.50
N LEU A 134 3.46 4.40 2.90
CA LEU A 134 2.94 3.06 2.64
C LEU A 134 1.95 3.09 1.48
N ALA A 135 2.10 2.15 0.54
CA ALA A 135 1.17 1.93 -0.55
C ALA A 135 0.75 0.46 -0.61
N VAL A 136 -0.55 0.22 -0.73
CA VAL A 136 -1.11 -1.11 -1.01
C VAL A 136 -1.93 -1.04 -2.28
N TRP A 137 -1.57 -1.83 -3.28
CA TRP A 137 -2.36 -1.98 -4.51
C TRP A 137 -2.59 -3.47 -4.78
N ILE A 138 -3.80 -3.92 -4.48
CA ILE A 138 -4.21 -5.33 -4.51
C ILE A 138 -5.68 -5.45 -4.92
N GLY A 139 -6.12 -6.67 -5.23
CA GLY A 139 -7.54 -7.02 -5.39
C GLY A 139 -7.90 -7.60 -6.76
N ILE A 140 -7.07 -7.40 -7.78
CA ILE A 140 -7.38 -7.90 -9.13
C ILE A 140 -7.43 -9.44 -9.15
N ASN A 141 -6.50 -10.09 -8.45
CA ASN A 141 -6.44 -11.55 -8.40
C ASN A 141 -7.54 -12.13 -7.49
N ASP A 142 -7.97 -11.39 -6.46
CA ASP A 142 -9.10 -11.77 -5.59
C ASP A 142 -10.42 -11.87 -6.37
N LEU A 143 -10.54 -11.11 -7.47
CA LEU A 143 -11.65 -11.21 -8.43
C LEU A 143 -11.35 -12.19 -9.58
N GLY A 144 -10.11 -12.18 -10.07
CA GLY A 144 -9.68 -12.95 -11.23
C GLY A 144 -9.69 -14.46 -10.99
N GLU A 145 -9.15 -14.92 -9.86
CA GLU A 145 -9.08 -16.35 -9.53
C GLU A 145 -10.47 -17.00 -9.45
N PRO A 146 -11.47 -16.43 -8.73
CA PRO A 146 -12.84 -16.92 -8.77
C PRO A 146 -13.48 -16.84 -10.14
N PHE A 147 -13.24 -15.76 -10.90
CA PHE A 147 -13.79 -15.59 -12.24
C PHE A 147 -13.39 -16.75 -13.17
N TRP A 148 -12.11 -17.11 -13.22
CA TRP A 148 -11.63 -18.22 -14.04
C TRP A 148 -12.16 -19.59 -13.58
N LYS A 149 -12.41 -19.73 -12.27
CA LYS A 149 -13.02 -20.93 -11.66
C LYS A 149 -14.55 -20.95 -11.77
N LYS A 150 -15.17 -19.93 -12.37
CA LYS A 150 -16.64 -19.76 -12.48
C LYS A 150 -17.33 -19.81 -11.11
N SER A 151 -16.68 -19.27 -10.09
CA SER A 151 -17.20 -19.15 -8.73
C SER A 151 -17.40 -17.69 -8.34
N ALA A 152 -18.29 -17.43 -7.38
CA ALA A 152 -18.43 -16.10 -6.82
C ALA A 152 -17.15 -15.68 -6.07
N ALA A 153 -16.75 -14.42 -6.23
CA ALA A 153 -15.64 -13.87 -5.46
C ALA A 153 -16.08 -13.64 -4.00
N PRO A 154 -15.27 -14.05 -3.00
CA PRO A 154 -15.59 -13.85 -1.58
C PRO A 154 -15.27 -12.40 -1.14
N VAL A 155 -15.93 -11.41 -1.75
CA VAL A 155 -15.59 -9.99 -1.62
C VAL A 155 -15.62 -9.51 -0.16
N GLU A 156 -16.67 -9.85 0.60
CA GLU A 156 -16.81 -9.43 2.01
C GLU A 156 -15.64 -9.93 2.86
N LYS A 157 -15.37 -11.24 2.83
CA LYS A 157 -14.25 -11.87 3.55
C LYS A 157 -12.90 -11.28 3.13
N THR A 158 -12.73 -10.98 1.85
CA THR A 158 -11.51 -10.37 1.30
C THR A 158 -11.32 -8.95 1.84
N MET A 159 -12.36 -8.13 1.84
CA MET A 159 -12.30 -6.75 2.35
C MET A 159 -12.08 -6.71 3.87
N ASP A 160 -12.70 -7.59 4.63
CA ASP A 160 -12.46 -7.71 6.08
C ASP A 160 -10.99 -7.99 6.37
N ARG A 161 -10.41 -8.97 5.66
CA ARG A 161 -8.99 -9.32 5.81
C ARG A 161 -8.06 -8.18 5.37
N TYR A 162 -8.39 -7.50 4.28
CA TYR A 162 -7.64 -6.33 3.82
C TYR A 162 -7.57 -5.25 4.90
N PHE A 163 -8.70 -4.89 5.51
CA PHE A 163 -8.73 -3.88 6.57
C PHE A 163 -8.05 -4.35 7.86
N GLU A 164 -8.10 -5.65 8.19
CA GLU A 164 -7.34 -6.23 9.30
C GLU A 164 -5.83 -6.07 9.09
N LEU A 165 -5.33 -6.32 7.88
CA LEU A 165 -3.91 -6.16 7.54
C LEU A 165 -3.50 -4.68 7.54
N LEU A 166 -4.34 -3.78 7.03
CA LEU A 166 -4.08 -2.33 7.13
C LEU A 166 -4.03 -1.86 8.58
N LYS A 167 -4.94 -2.34 9.42
CA LYS A 167 -4.92 -2.04 10.85
C LYS A 167 -3.63 -2.55 11.50
N THR A 168 -3.20 -3.76 11.13
CA THR A 168 -1.94 -4.36 11.62
C THR A 168 -0.72 -3.50 11.27
N LEU A 169 -0.67 -2.96 10.06
CA LEU A 169 0.41 -2.06 9.62
C LEU A 169 0.34 -0.73 10.36
N SER A 170 -0.86 -0.18 10.52
CA SER A 170 -1.07 1.08 11.25
C SER A 170 -0.68 0.99 12.72
N GLU A 171 -1.02 -0.12 13.40
CA GLU A 171 -0.64 -0.38 14.78
C GLU A 171 0.88 -0.62 14.94
N ALA A 172 1.55 -1.05 13.87
CA ALA A 172 3.02 -1.14 13.81
C ALA A 172 3.69 0.22 13.51
N GLY A 173 2.92 1.30 13.39
CA GLY A 173 3.41 2.67 13.22
C GLY A 173 3.57 3.12 11.77
N LEU A 174 3.01 2.41 10.80
CA LEU A 174 2.99 2.80 9.38
C LEU A 174 1.70 3.53 8.95
#